data_AF-A0A9Q5N888-F1
#
_entry.id   AF-A0A9Q5N888-F1
#
_cell.length_a   1.000
_cell.length_b   1.000
_cell.length_c   1.000
_cell.angle_alpha   90.00
_cell.angle_beta   90.00
_cell.angle_gamma   90.00
#
_symmetry.space_group_name_H-M   'P 1'
#
loop_
_entity.id
_entity.type
_entity.pdbx_description
1 polymer ?
#
loop_
_entity_poly.entity_id
_entity_poly.type
_entity_poly.pdbx_seq_one_letter_code
_entity_poly.pdbx_strand_id
1 'polypeptide(L)'
;MPAVLQTLPCTVKRSQPSSSNLYYTMSADSTATGVLATASNKEIVGYFVVGNGMVQLKMTASATGTDAVPLFVANATLSYRSENDLTETRNFDVNLGTKDITSKFDNGPSVKAEVMSGFITKQIKLSGTAEWSKL
;
A
#
# COMPACT_ATOMS: atom_id res chain seq x y z
N MET A 1 1.34 -29.97 25.26
CA MET A 1 0.57 -29.71 24.02
C MET A 1 1.44 -28.90 23.08
N PRO A 2 1.84 -29.39 21.88
CA PRO A 2 2.49 -28.54 20.89
C PRO A 2 1.45 -27.94 19.92
N ALA A 3 1.69 -26.70 19.51
CA ALA A 3 0.82 -25.91 18.64
C ALA A 3 0.87 -26.41 17.19
N VAL A 4 -0.30 -26.49 16.54
CA VAL A 4 -0.45 -26.80 15.12
C VAL A 4 -0.52 -25.48 14.35
N LEU A 5 0.49 -25.16 13.54
CA LEU A 5 0.43 -24.06 12.57
C LEU A 5 -0.19 -24.58 11.26
N GLN A 6 -1.31 -23.98 10.85
CA GLN A 6 -1.93 -24.20 9.54
C GLN A 6 -1.11 -23.52 8.44
N THR A 7 -0.82 -24.23 7.36
CA THR A 7 -0.18 -23.69 6.15
C THR A 7 -1.24 -23.36 5.08
N LEU A 8 -1.19 -22.15 4.52
CA LEU A 8 -1.98 -21.75 3.36
C LEU A 8 -1.27 -22.15 2.05
N PRO A 9 -1.99 -22.58 0.98
CA PRO A 9 -1.38 -23.13 -0.22
C PRO A 9 -0.88 -22.03 -1.17
N CYS A 10 0.39 -22.10 -1.57
CA CYS A 10 0.95 -21.29 -2.66
C CYS A 10 0.98 -22.11 -3.95
N THR A 11 0.40 -21.57 -5.03
CA THR A 11 0.27 -22.26 -6.33
C THR A 11 1.63 -22.34 -7.04
N VAL A 12 2.13 -23.57 -7.23
CA VAL A 12 3.39 -23.86 -7.92
C VAL A 12 3.17 -23.89 -9.44
N LYS A 13 3.79 -22.97 -10.19
CA LYS A 13 4.07 -23.19 -11.62
C LYS A 13 5.44 -23.85 -11.74
N ARG A 14 5.47 -25.10 -12.22
CA ARG A 14 6.70 -25.88 -12.44
C ARG A 14 7.39 -25.44 -13.73
N SER A 15 8.64 -25.00 -13.61
CA SER A 15 9.65 -25.16 -14.67
C SER A 15 10.73 -26.12 -14.15
N GLN A 16 10.98 -27.18 -14.90
CA GLN A 16 11.92 -28.27 -14.55
C GLN A 16 13.37 -27.76 -14.58
N PRO A 17 14.22 -28.01 -13.57
CA PRO A 17 15.63 -27.62 -13.63
C PRO A 17 16.54 -28.80 -14.00
N SER A 18 17.52 -28.55 -14.87
CA SER A 18 18.76 -29.33 -14.93
C SER A 18 19.88 -28.53 -14.27
N SER A 19 20.57 -29.13 -13.31
CA SER A 19 21.70 -28.62 -12.52
C SER A 19 21.34 -27.66 -11.37
N SER A 20 21.82 -28.05 -10.19
CA SER A 20 21.26 -27.77 -8.88
C SER A 20 22.01 -26.65 -8.17
N ASN A 21 21.38 -25.47 -8.12
CA ASN A 21 21.20 -24.62 -6.92
C ASN A 21 20.60 -23.30 -7.41
N LEU A 22 19.30 -23.32 -7.67
CA LEU A 22 18.52 -22.10 -7.81
C LEU A 22 18.44 -21.47 -6.42
N TYR A 23 19.29 -20.48 -6.16
CA TYR A 23 19.06 -19.56 -5.05
C TYR A 23 17.78 -18.79 -5.38
N TYR A 24 16.65 -19.23 -4.83
CA TYR A 24 15.45 -18.42 -4.81
C TYR A 24 15.68 -17.32 -3.78
N THR A 25 16.14 -16.16 -4.21
CA THR A 25 16.07 -14.96 -3.38
C THR A 25 14.60 -14.60 -3.26
N MET A 26 13.93 -15.15 -2.25
CA MET A 26 12.62 -14.65 -1.86
C MET A 26 12.85 -13.23 -1.31
N SER A 27 12.62 -12.23 -2.15
CA SER A 27 12.40 -10.86 -1.68
C SER A 27 11.13 -10.90 -0.83
N ALA A 28 11.27 -11.13 0.47
CA ALA A 28 10.17 -10.93 1.40
C ALA A 28 9.79 -9.45 1.34
N ASP A 29 8.53 -9.15 1.04
CA ASP A 29 8.04 -7.78 1.13
C ASP A 29 8.25 -7.29 2.56
N SER A 30 8.95 -6.16 2.71
CA SER A 30 9.06 -5.43 3.96
C SER A 30 7.74 -4.74 4.26
N THR A 31 7.46 -4.52 5.54
CA THR A 31 6.24 -3.84 5.99
C THR A 31 6.57 -2.67 6.90
N ALA A 32 5.78 -1.61 6.80
CA ALA A 32 5.86 -0.42 7.62
C ALA A 32 4.46 -0.02 8.08
N THR A 33 4.34 0.38 9.33
CA THR A 33 3.09 0.92 9.88
C THR A 33 3.08 2.43 9.77
N GLY A 34 1.88 3.00 9.61
CA GLY A 34 1.70 4.42 9.43
C GLY A 34 0.25 4.85 9.57
N VAL A 35 0.01 6.09 9.16
CA VAL A 35 -1.33 6.69 9.10
C VAL A 35 -1.57 7.18 7.68
N LEU A 36 -2.80 7.05 7.19
CA LEU A 36 -3.31 7.72 6.00
C LEU A 36 -4.42 8.68 6.39
N ALA A 37 -4.42 9.88 5.83
CA ALA A 37 -5.46 10.87 6.07
C ALA A 37 -5.72 11.74 4.84
N THR A 38 -6.94 12.26 4.74
CA THR A 38 -7.28 13.25 3.73
C THR A 38 -6.63 14.59 4.07
N ALA A 39 -5.83 15.13 3.15
CA ALA A 39 -5.20 16.44 3.30
C ALA A 39 -6.01 17.55 2.59
N SER A 40 -6.66 17.21 1.47
CA SER A 40 -7.56 18.09 0.75
C SER A 40 -8.59 17.27 -0.03
N ASN A 41 -9.53 17.93 -0.70
CA ASN A 41 -10.54 17.25 -1.52
C ASN A 41 -9.97 16.50 -2.74
N LYS A 42 -8.66 16.59 -2.99
CA LYS A 42 -7.94 15.85 -4.04
C LYS A 42 -6.70 15.12 -3.53
N GLU A 43 -6.36 15.25 -2.25
CA GLU A 43 -5.09 14.73 -1.74
C GLU A 43 -5.30 13.87 -0.51
N ILE A 44 -4.62 12.73 -0.51
CA ILE A 44 -4.44 11.85 0.64
C ILE A 44 -2.96 11.86 0.97
N VAL A 45 -2.63 12.06 2.24
CA VAL A 45 -1.26 12.02 2.73
C VAL A 45 -1.11 10.84 3.69
N GLY A 46 0.00 10.14 3.57
CA GLY A 46 0.41 9.08 4.48
C GLY A 46 1.75 9.36 5.11
N TYR A 47 1.95 8.87 6.33
CA TYR A 47 3.23 8.90 7.02
C TYR A 47 3.53 7.51 7.55
N PHE A 48 4.67 6.94 7.13
CA PHE A 48 5.08 5.57 7.46
C PHE A 48 6.45 5.56 8.10
N VAL A 49 6.64 4.70 9.09
CA VAL A 49 7.97 4.44 9.69
C VAL A 49 8.65 3.34 8.89
N VAL A 50 9.70 3.69 8.15
CA VAL A 50 10.43 2.80 7.24
C VAL A 50 11.88 2.74 7.70
N GLY A 51 12.33 1.54 8.10
CA GLY A 51 13.65 1.39 8.71
C GLY A 51 13.77 2.26 9.98
N ASN A 52 14.72 3.19 9.97
CA ASN A 52 14.95 4.13 11.08
C ASN A 52 14.43 5.56 10.79
N GLY A 53 13.67 5.76 9.71
CA GLY A 53 13.20 7.07 9.27
C GLY A 53 11.70 7.12 9.02
N MET A 54 11.20 8.34 8.76
CA MET A 54 9.84 8.55 8.29
C MET A 54 9.81 8.79 6.79
N VAL A 55 8.83 8.18 6.13
CA VAL A 55 8.51 8.41 4.73
C VAL A 55 7.10 8.98 4.64
N GLN A 56 6.97 10.11 3.96
CA GLN A 56 5.70 10.69 3.57
C GLN A 56 5.29 10.13 2.20
N LEU A 57 4.03 9.76 2.09
CA LEU A 57 3.33 9.44 0.84
C LEU A 57 2.36 10.59 0.55
N LYS A 58 2.45 11.20 -0.63
CA LYS A 58 1.46 12.16 -1.11
C LYS A 58 0.75 11.58 -2.32
N MET A 59 -0.54 11.28 -2.19
CA MET A 59 -1.39 10.81 -3.29
C MET A 59 -2.29 11.95 -3.76
N THR A 60 -2.16 12.34 -5.02
CA THR A 60 -2.98 13.37 -5.68
C THR A 60 -3.92 12.68 -6.66
N ALA A 61 -5.21 12.66 -6.34
CA ALA A 61 -6.24 12.06 -7.19
C ALA A 61 -6.43 12.89 -8.46
N SER A 62 -6.43 12.23 -9.62
CA SER A 62 -6.71 12.82 -10.94
C SER A 62 -8.20 13.07 -11.18
N ALA A 63 -9.03 13.06 -10.13
CA ALA A 63 -10.48 13.09 -10.24
C ALA A 63 -10.97 14.23 -11.15
N THR A 64 -11.64 13.84 -12.23
CA THR A 64 -12.39 14.70 -13.15
C THR A 64 -13.87 14.64 -12.78
N GLY A 65 -14.33 15.55 -11.91
CA GLY A 65 -15.76 15.63 -11.52
C GLY A 65 -16.03 15.89 -10.03
N THR A 66 -17.23 15.54 -9.58
CA THR A 66 -17.76 15.75 -8.20
C THR A 66 -17.24 14.75 -7.16
N ASP A 67 -16.45 13.75 -7.55
CA ASP A 67 -15.91 12.75 -6.62
C ASP A 67 -14.68 13.29 -5.89
N ALA A 68 -14.96 14.14 -4.89
CA ALA A 68 -13.97 14.60 -3.94
C ALA A 68 -13.49 13.44 -3.06
N VAL A 69 -12.21 13.50 -2.64
CA VAL A 69 -11.69 12.61 -1.62
C VAL A 69 -12.47 12.86 -0.32
N PRO A 70 -13.17 11.85 0.24
CA PRO A 70 -13.89 12.02 1.49
C PRO A 70 -12.91 12.28 2.64
N LEU A 71 -13.36 12.97 3.69
CA LEU A 71 -12.54 13.17 4.89
C LEU A 71 -12.41 11.86 5.68
N PHE A 72 -11.18 11.40 5.92
CA PHE A 72 -10.91 10.26 6.79
C PHE A 72 -9.52 10.32 7.44
N VAL A 73 -9.35 9.49 8.46
CA VAL A 73 -8.07 9.09 9.07
C VAL A 73 -8.09 7.57 9.23
N ALA A 74 -7.01 6.90 8.86
CA ALA A 74 -6.89 5.45 8.84
C ALA A 74 -5.51 4.98 9.33
N ASN A 75 -5.48 3.86 10.06
CA ASN A 75 -4.25 3.14 10.38
C ASN A 75 -3.82 2.35 9.16
N ALA A 76 -2.58 2.54 8.71
CA ALA A 76 -2.11 2.01 7.44
C ALA A 76 -0.91 1.08 7.61
N THR A 77 -0.86 0.05 6.78
CA THR A 77 0.28 -0.85 6.58
C THR A 77 0.73 -0.72 5.13
N LEU A 78 1.98 -0.29 4.96
CA LEU A 78 2.69 -0.23 3.69
C LEU A 78 3.45 -1.55 3.50
N SER A 79 3.35 -2.15 2.33
CA SER A 79 4.15 -3.30 1.90
C SER A 79 4.99 -2.91 0.69
N TYR A 80 6.30 -3.18 0.74
CA TYR A 80 7.28 -2.72 -0.25
C TYR A 80 8.45 -3.72 -0.34
N ARG A 81 9.15 -3.83 -1.47
CA ARG A 81 10.25 -4.79 -1.63
C ARG A 81 11.59 -4.20 -1.22
N SER A 82 11.78 -2.90 -1.45
CA SER A 82 12.96 -2.16 -1.01
C SER A 82 12.64 -0.69 -0.77
N GLU A 83 13.47 0.02 -0.01
CA GLU A 83 13.31 1.46 0.16
C GLU A 83 13.38 2.25 -1.16
N ASN A 84 14.03 1.70 -2.19
CA ASN A 84 14.05 2.31 -3.53
C ASN A 84 12.67 2.31 -4.19
N ASP A 85 11.73 1.48 -3.73
CA ASP A 85 10.35 1.52 -4.22
C ASP A 85 9.62 2.80 -3.79
N LEU A 86 10.15 3.48 -2.75
CA LEU A 86 9.58 4.63 -2.06
C LEU A 86 10.30 5.93 -2.41
N THR A 87 10.85 6.05 -3.63
CA THR A 87 11.53 7.27 -4.10
C THR A 87 10.98 7.82 -5.42
N GLU A 88 10.24 7.01 -6.18
CA GLU A 88 9.74 7.38 -7.51
C GLU A 88 8.28 7.83 -7.47
N THR A 89 7.93 8.80 -8.32
CA THR A 89 6.52 9.12 -8.58
C THR A 89 5.87 7.96 -9.32
N ARG A 90 4.73 7.48 -8.82
CA ARG A 90 3.99 6.34 -9.40
C ARG A 90 2.53 6.72 -9.63
N ASN A 91 1.87 6.08 -10.59
CA ASN A 91 0.42 6.12 -10.60
C ASN A 91 -0.11 5.18 -9.52
N PHE A 92 -1.30 5.51 -9.02
CA PHE A 92 -2.00 4.70 -8.04
C PHE A 92 -3.43 4.42 -8.48
N ASP A 93 -3.94 3.28 -8.04
CA ASP A 93 -5.34 2.97 -7.94
C ASP A 93 -5.68 2.70 -6.47
N VAL A 94 -6.64 3.46 -5.93
CA VAL A 94 -7.11 3.36 -4.56
C VAL A 94 -8.59 2.98 -4.56
N ASN A 95 -8.92 2.02 -3.72
CA ASN A 95 -10.29 1.70 -3.34
C ASN A 95 -10.52 2.17 -1.91
N LEU A 96 -11.36 3.20 -1.76
CA LEU A 96 -11.83 3.71 -0.47
C LEU A 96 -13.12 2.99 -0.10
N GLY A 97 -13.03 1.91 0.68
CA GLY A 97 -14.18 1.29 1.32
C GLY A 97 -14.62 2.08 2.56
N THR A 98 -15.82 1.75 3.07
CA THR A 98 -16.37 2.43 4.26
C THR A 98 -15.61 2.12 5.55
N LYS A 99 -14.85 1.03 5.58
CA LYS A 99 -14.02 0.58 6.71
C LYS A 99 -12.57 0.31 6.33
N ASP A 100 -12.34 -0.14 5.10
CA ASP A 100 -11.01 -0.54 4.63
C ASP A 100 -10.62 0.25 3.39
N ILE A 101 -9.34 0.62 3.31
CA ILE A 101 -8.74 1.28 2.17
C ILE A 101 -7.65 0.35 1.61
N THR A 102 -7.64 0.17 0.30
CA THR A 102 -6.56 -0.55 -0.37
C THR A 102 -6.03 0.26 -1.53
N SER A 103 -4.72 0.45 -1.60
CA SER A 103 -4.04 1.09 -2.71
C SER A 103 -3.04 0.15 -3.37
N LYS A 104 -2.90 0.30 -4.68
CA LYS A 104 -1.83 -0.32 -5.45
C LYS A 104 -1.14 0.76 -6.28
N PHE A 105 0.19 0.71 -6.28
CA PHE A 105 1.02 1.59 -7.10
C PHE A 105 1.65 0.77 -8.24
N ASP A 106 1.82 1.39 -9.40
CA ASP A 106 2.37 0.73 -10.59
C ASP A 106 3.68 -0.01 -10.28
N ASN A 107 3.71 -1.34 -10.55
CA ASN A 107 4.84 -2.25 -10.31
C ASN A 107 5.58 -2.00 -8.98
N GLY A 108 4.84 -1.61 -7.93
CA GLY A 108 5.41 -0.97 -6.77
C GLY A 108 4.83 -1.44 -5.44
N PRO A 109 4.92 -0.59 -4.41
CA PRO A 109 4.41 -0.92 -3.10
C PRO A 109 2.88 -1.04 -3.12
N SER A 110 2.31 -1.43 -1.99
CA SER A 110 0.86 -1.38 -1.76
C SER A 110 0.58 -0.90 -0.35
N VAL A 111 -0.56 -0.24 -0.15
CA VAL A 111 -1.02 0.14 1.19
C VAL A 111 -2.37 -0.49 1.46
N LYS A 112 -2.52 -1.04 2.65
CA LYS A 112 -3.80 -1.44 3.24
C LYS A 112 -4.03 -0.59 4.47
N ALA A 113 -5.22 -0.08 4.67
CA ALA A 113 -5.52 0.71 5.85
C ALA A 113 -6.94 0.45 6.37
N GLU A 114 -7.10 0.62 7.67
CA GLU A 114 -8.38 0.52 8.38
C GLU A 114 -8.80 1.93 8.83
N VAL A 115 -9.99 2.35 8.43
CA VAL A 115 -10.55 3.67 8.73
C VAL A 115 -10.84 3.75 10.22
N MET A 116 -10.18 4.69 10.90
CA MET A 116 -10.40 4.96 12.32
C MET A 116 -11.54 5.96 12.53
N SER A 117 -11.61 6.96 11.65
CA SER A 117 -12.62 8.01 11.68
C SER A 117 -12.79 8.62 10.30
N GLY A 118 -13.98 9.14 9.98
CA GLY A 118 -14.24 9.79 8.70
C GLY A 118 -15.65 9.59 8.18
N PHE A 119 -15.88 10.12 6.98
CA PHE A 119 -17.18 10.15 6.32
C PHE A 119 -17.15 9.43 4.96
N ILE A 120 -16.59 8.23 4.92
CA ILE A 120 -16.67 7.37 3.73
C ILE A 120 -18.03 6.65 3.77
N THR A 121 -19.05 7.27 3.20
CA THR A 121 -20.44 6.75 3.24
C THR A 121 -20.73 5.72 2.16
N LYS A 122 -19.90 5.66 1.12
CA LYS A 122 -19.98 4.69 0.02
C LYS A 122 -18.58 4.35 -0.47
N GLN A 123 -18.45 3.21 -1.13
CA GLN A 123 -17.20 2.84 -1.79
C GLN A 123 -16.88 3.81 -2.93
N ILE A 124 -15.64 4.29 -2.98
CA ILE A 124 -15.15 5.19 -4.03
C ILE A 124 -13.85 4.61 -4.58
N LYS A 125 -13.70 4.66 -5.91
CA LYS A 125 -12.44 4.34 -6.58
C LYS A 125 -11.79 5.64 -7.03
N LEU A 126 -10.52 5.80 -6.71
CA LEU A 126 -9.72 6.95 -7.09
C LEU A 126 -8.46 6.46 -7.79
N SER A 127 -8.01 7.22 -8.77
CA SER A 127 -6.70 7.04 -9.38
C SER A 127 -5.99 8.37 -9.46
N GLY A 128 -4.67 8.33 -9.61
CA GLY A 128 -3.87 9.53 -9.80
C GLY A 128 -2.38 9.28 -9.62
N THR A 129 -1.65 10.31 -9.18
CA THR A 129 -0.20 10.24 -8.98
C THR A 129 0.16 10.23 -7.50
N ALA A 130 1.22 9.51 -7.17
CA ALA A 130 1.72 9.35 -5.82
C ALA A 130 3.20 9.66 -5.79
N GLU A 131 3.60 10.48 -4.82
CA GLU A 131 4.98 10.90 -4.60
C GLU A 131 5.43 10.48 -3.20
N TRP A 132 6.70 10.13 -3.07
CA TRP A 132 7.29 9.72 -1.81
C TRP A 132 8.42 10.68 -1.43
N SER A 133 8.49 11.05 -0.16
CA SER A 133 9.57 11.89 0.37
C SER A 133 10.04 11.37 1.72
N LYS A 134 11.36 11.34 1.92
CA LYS A 134 11.95 11.14 3.26
C LYS A 134 11.82 12.45 4.04
N LEU A 135 11.49 12.34 5.33
CA LEU A 135 11.37 13.48 6.26
C LEU A 135 12.62 13.64 7.12
#